data_AF-A0A924X553-F1
#
_entry.id   AF-A0A924X553-F1
#
_cell.length_a   1.000
_cell.length_b   1.000
_cell.length_c   1.000
_cell.angle_alpha   90.00
_cell.angle_beta   90.00
_cell.angle_gamma   90.00
#
_symmetry.space_group_name_H-M   'P 1'
#
loop_
_entity.id
_entity.type
_entity.pdbx_description
1 polymer ?
#
loop_
_entity_poly.entity_id
_entity_poly.type
_entity_poly.pdbx_seq_one_letter_code
_entity_poly.pdbx_strand_id
1 'polypeptide(L)' 'LEANTLPGMTELSLLPQAAQADGMGFADLCERIVQLTARKVSGR' A
#
# COMPACT_ATOMS: atom_id res chain seq x y z
N LEU A 1 13.19 2.93 15.75
CA LEU A 1 12.36 2.40 14.65
C LEU A 1 10.91 2.65 15.04
N GLU A 2 10.17 3.39 14.22
CA GLU A 2 8.76 3.71 14.47
C GLU A 2 7.89 3.07 13.40
N ALA A 3 6.71 2.58 13.77
CA ALA A 3 5.74 2.04 12.82
C ALA A 3 4.72 3.13 12.49
N ASN A 4 4.58 3.49 11.22
CA ASN A 4 3.53 4.39 10.75
C ASN A 4 2.35 3.55 10.22
N THR A 5 1.22 3.60 10.92
CA THR A 5 -0.01 2.89 10.55
C THR A 5 -0.83 3.64 9.49
N LEU A 6 -0.51 4.91 9.21
CA LEU A 6 -1.14 5.77 8.20
C LEU A 6 -0.05 6.48 7.38
N PRO A 7 0.63 5.75 6.47
CA PRO A 7 1.66 6.35 5.62
C PRO A 7 1.07 7.36 4.64
N GLY A 8 1.89 8.30 4.18
CA GLY A 8 1.55 9.13 3.03
C GLY A 8 1.33 8.26 1.78
N MET A 9 0.36 8.65 0.96
CA MET A 9 -0.07 7.91 -0.24
C MET A 9 -0.09 8.79 -1.50
N THR A 10 0.68 9.88 -1.54
CA THR A 10 0.93 10.64 -2.76
C THR A 10 2.11 10.04 -3.53
N GLU A 11 2.29 10.39 -4.80
CA GLU A 11 3.39 9.86 -5.64
C GLU A 11 4.79 10.06 -5.03
N LEU A 12 4.98 11.15 -4.27
CA LEU A 12 6.25 11.47 -3.61
C LEU A 12 6.36 10.91 -2.18
N SER A 13 5.39 10.10 -1.74
CA SER A 13 5.42 9.46 -0.42
C SER A 13 6.29 8.20 -0.42
N LEU A 14 6.92 7.89 0.71
CA LEU A 14 7.88 6.79 0.84
C LEU A 14 7.31 5.41 0.48
N LEU A 15 6.05 5.12 0.83
CA LEU A 15 5.45 3.83 0.55
C LEU A 15 5.21 3.62 -0.97
N PRO A 16 4.55 4.55 -1.70
CA PRO A 16 4.51 4.51 -3.17
C PRO A 16 5.87 4.45 -3.84
N GLN A 17 6.86 5.22 -3.38
CA GLN A 17 8.22 5.19 -3.94
C GLN A 17 8.89 3.83 -3.75
N ALA A 18 8.73 3.20 -2.59
CA ALA A 18 9.26 1.86 -2.32
C ALA A 18 8.59 0.80 -3.21
N ALA A 19 7.26 0.87 -3.39
CA ALA A 19 6.54 -0.02 -4.29
C ALA A 19 7.02 0.13 -5.74
N GLN A 20 7.18 1.37 -6.21
CA GLN A 20 7.69 1.64 -7.55
C GLN A 20 9.13 1.13 -7.74
N ALA A 21 9.99 1.28 -6.72
CA ALA A 21 11.36 0.73 -6.75
C ALA A 21 11.37 -0.81 -6.83
N ASP A 22 10.32 -1.46 -6.34
CA ASP A 22 10.09 -2.91 -6.44
C ASP A 22 9.29 -3.30 -7.71
N GLY A 23 9.08 -2.36 -8.64
CA GLY A 23 8.38 -2.60 -9.90
C GLY A 23 6.85 -2.63 -9.82
N MET A 24 6.26 -2.20 -8.70
CA MET A 24 4.81 -2.11 -8.51
C MET A 24 4.32 -0.67 -8.76
N GLY A 25 3.40 -0.50 -9.72
CA GLY A 25 2.80 0.81 -10.00
C GLY A 25 1.89 1.28 -8.88
N PHE A 26 1.60 2.59 -8.82
CA PHE A 26 0.73 3.16 -7.80
C PHE A 26 -0.70 2.58 -7.83
N ALA A 27 -1.27 2.37 -9.02
CA ALA A 27 -2.58 1.74 -9.17
C ALA A 27 -2.59 0.30 -8.63
N ASP A 28 -1.55 -0.48 -8.93
CA ASP A 28 -1.40 -1.86 -8.46
C ASP A 28 -1.22 -1.91 -6.93
N LEU A 29 -0.47 -0.96 -6.36
CA LEU A 29 -0.33 -0.81 -4.92
C LEU A 29 -1.70 -0.53 -4.25
N CYS A 30 -2.48 0.41 -4.81
CA CYS A 30 -3.82 0.70 -4.32
C CYS A 30 -4.73 -0.52 -4.40
N GLU A 31 -4.73 -1.24 -5.52
CA GLU A 31 -5.51 -2.47 -5.67
C GLU A 31 -5.07 -3.53 -4.66
N ARG A 32 -3.76 -3.71 -4.46
CA ARG A 32 -3.21 -4.66 -3.49
C ARG A 32 -3.70 -4.36 -2.07
N ILE A 33 -3.74 -3.09 -1.66
CA ILE A 33 -4.24 -2.65 -0.35
C ILE A 33 -5.74 -2.98 -0.21
N VAL A 34 -6.53 -2.71 -1.24
CA VAL A 34 -7.97 -3.04 -1.25
C VAL A 34 -8.18 -4.54 -1.13
N GLN A 35 -7.47 -5.36 -1.91
CA GLN A 35 -7.57 -6.81 -1.87
C GLN A 35 -7.17 -7.40 -0.51
N LEU A 36 -6.11 -6.87 0.11
CA LEU A 36 -5.70 -7.27 1.47
C LEU A 36 -6.80 -6.99 2.49
N THR A 37 -7.45 -5.83 2.37
CA THR A 37 -8.53 -5.41 3.26
C THR A 37 -9.79 -6.25 3.04
N ALA A 38 -10.16 -6.50 1.78
CA ALA A 38 -11.29 -7.35 1.42
C ALA A 38 -11.14 -8.77 1.99
N ARG A 39 -9.96 -9.39 1.88
CA ARG A 39 -9.67 -10.69 2.51
C ARG A 39 -9.85 -10.67 4.02
N LYS A 40 -9.39 -9.60 4.69
CA LYS A 40 -9.52 -9.44 6.15
C LYS A 40 -10.98 -9.27 6.60
N VAL A 41 -11.83 -8.69 5.76
CA VAL A 41 -13.27 -8.54 6.03
C VAL A 41 -14.03 -9.83 5.75
N SER A 42 -13.71 -10.52 4.65
CA SER A 42 -14.40 -11.76 4.24
C SER A 42 -14.03 -12.98 5.08
N GLY A 43 -12.87 -12.98 5.74
CA GLY A 43 -12.47 -14.02 6.70
C GLY A 43 -12.96 -13.78 8.13
N ARG A 44 -13.97 -12.91 8.31
CA ARG A 44 -14.61 -12.59 9.58
C ARG A 44 -16.02 -13.17 9.62
#